data_AF-A0A6V8D8Y7-F1
#
_entry.id   AF-A0A6V8D8Y7-F1
#
_cell.length_a   1.000
_cell.length_b   1.000
_cell.length_c   1.000
_cell.angle_alpha   90.00
_cell.angle_beta   90.00
_cell.angle_gamma   90.00
#
_symmetry.space_group_name_H-M   'P 1'
#
loop_
_entity.id
_entity.type
_entity.pdbx_description
1 polymer ?
#
loop_
_entity_poly.entity_id
_entity_poly.type
_entity_poly.pdbx_seq_one_letter_code
_entity_poly.pdbx_strand_id
1 'polypeptide(L)'
;MSGLLDKATAVKDAETETAAPSPFHDPFSLTPSHARLKKQAEDKLRTAKTVAKAASASNDPPSDSFPVLPLIGWAAIVLAGILSLQGGAIGLLIVGAVALLGVGMLVQHERMQPELNTVKVSVSVVLAIIIAIGPYAALVLVPQDSSMALTQIEMDQESDELTFYVRGSFSSSTASISSGGEELWTGSEDLSNDFAKFRVAVSSFFQGNAQDNTGATIKAYEITVESDDGQTQTREIPPKFMNREVLNSGAKITMVTKTETSGTTTETSVDGIIVESIVGLFGPSEEAEDGGEHSMSTISNYLPVFSDYTIQLKVMKGGSQKWQSPLITADGTDTNWVSAVSGSKLGSSDRWMGLPGTGYDVDTGMIEILKKDDFYDGSGCYTFQVIVVNQYYAGDSSTQVSSSAWDLDLENTNDEMSECS
;
A
#
# COMPACT_ATOMS: atom_id res chain seq x y z
N MET A 1 -37.21 11.58 63.06
CA MET A 1 -37.48 10.13 63.11
C MET A 1 -36.39 9.42 62.35
N SER A 2 -35.82 8.37 62.95
CA SER A 2 -34.92 7.36 62.35
C SER A 2 -35.38 6.92 60.96
N GLY A 3 -34.55 6.46 60.03
CA GLY A 3 -33.14 6.07 60.08
C GLY A 3 -32.89 4.99 59.00
N LEU A 4 -31.65 4.96 58.47
CA LEU A 4 -30.89 3.97 57.67
C LEU A 4 -30.20 4.75 56.52
N LEU A 5 -28.91 5.15 56.53
CA LEU A 5 -27.64 4.45 56.87
C LEU A 5 -27.65 3.04 56.25
N ASP A 6 -26.78 2.67 55.31
CA ASP A 6 -25.31 2.63 55.36
C ASP A 6 -24.87 2.11 53.95
N LYS A 7 -23.82 2.51 53.23
CA LYS A 7 -22.36 2.58 53.46
C LYS A 7 -21.76 3.21 52.17
N ALA A 8 -20.55 3.73 52.05
CA ALA A 8 -19.54 4.30 52.92
C ALA A 8 -18.57 5.04 51.98
N THR A 9 -18.16 6.23 52.40
CA THR A 9 -17.07 7.05 51.87
C THR A 9 -15.72 6.48 52.32
N ALA A 10 -14.65 6.62 51.53
CA ALA A 10 -13.42 7.34 51.94
C ALA A 10 -12.19 7.02 51.07
N VAL A 11 -11.52 8.13 50.75
CA VAL A 11 -10.22 8.36 50.09
C VAL A 11 -9.10 8.39 51.14
N LYS A 12 -7.84 8.11 50.75
CA LYS A 12 -6.57 8.82 51.09
C LYS A 12 -5.34 8.03 50.58
N ASP A 13 -4.47 8.60 49.72
CA ASP A 13 -3.26 9.45 49.98
C ASP A 13 -2.22 8.74 50.87
N ALA A 14 -0.88 8.72 50.67
CA ALA A 14 0.16 9.27 49.79
C ALA A 14 1.38 8.28 49.90
N GLU A 15 2.47 8.26 49.11
CA GLU A 15 3.61 9.19 49.10
C GLU A 15 4.74 8.58 48.20
N THR A 16 5.62 9.46 47.72
CA THR A 16 6.68 9.32 46.71
C THR A 16 7.99 8.71 47.24
N GLU A 17 8.73 7.91 46.44
CA GLU A 17 10.20 7.87 46.51
C GLU A 17 10.84 7.43 45.16
N THR A 18 12.07 7.88 44.93
CA THR A 18 12.73 8.09 43.62
C THR A 18 13.85 7.06 43.39
N ALA A 19 14.01 6.49 42.18
CA ALA A 19 15.29 5.96 41.67
C ALA A 19 15.30 5.78 40.13
N ALA A 20 16.44 6.09 39.51
CA ALA A 20 16.73 6.23 38.07
C ALA A 20 16.97 4.87 37.32
N PRO A 21 17.18 4.85 35.97
CA PRO A 21 16.62 3.86 35.03
C PRO A 21 17.55 2.73 34.53
N SER A 22 16.96 1.69 33.89
CA SER A 22 17.42 0.91 32.69
C SER A 22 16.65 -0.44 32.58
N PRO A 23 16.58 -1.16 31.42
CA PRO A 23 16.58 -0.75 30.01
C PRO A 23 15.42 -1.40 29.17
N PHE A 24 15.22 -0.89 27.95
CA PHE A 24 14.67 -1.51 26.72
C PHE A 24 13.77 -2.77 26.81
N HIS A 25 12.54 -2.67 26.29
CA HIS A 25 11.84 -3.79 25.63
C HIS A 25 10.94 -3.31 24.49
N ASP A 26 11.10 -3.97 23.34
CA ASP A 26 10.56 -3.64 22.02
C ASP A 26 9.02 -3.58 21.90
N PRO A 27 8.50 -2.75 20.98
CA PRO A 27 7.08 -2.69 20.61
C PRO A 27 6.82 -3.55 19.35
N PHE A 28 6.30 -4.77 19.51
CA PHE A 28 5.70 -5.50 18.39
C PHE A 28 4.46 -6.28 18.84
N SER A 29 3.29 -5.66 18.66
CA SER A 29 2.00 -6.36 18.67
C SER A 29 1.49 -6.47 17.23
N LEU A 30 1.47 -7.70 16.73
CA LEU A 30 1.14 -8.06 15.35
C LEU A 30 -0.36 -8.00 15.07
N THR A 31 -0.72 -7.49 13.90
CA THR A 31 -2.07 -7.40 13.32
C THR A 31 -2.63 -8.78 12.86
N PRO A 32 -3.94 -8.91 12.56
CA PRO A 32 -4.67 -10.19 12.53
C PRO A 32 -4.39 -11.14 11.36
N SER A 33 -3.51 -10.78 10.41
CA SER A 33 -3.29 -11.55 9.17
C SER A 33 -2.41 -12.79 9.37
N HIS A 34 -1.48 -12.77 10.34
CA HIS A 34 -0.56 -13.88 10.59
C HIS A 34 -1.18 -15.05 11.38
N ALA A 35 -2.28 -14.82 12.12
CA ALA A 35 -2.96 -15.86 12.88
C ALA A 35 -3.73 -16.88 11.99
N ARG A 36 -4.20 -16.44 10.80
CA ARG A 36 -4.89 -17.33 9.84
C ARG A 36 -3.95 -18.27 9.10
N LEU A 37 -2.72 -17.82 8.81
CA LEU A 37 -1.71 -18.64 8.12
C LEU A 37 -1.12 -19.73 9.04
N LYS A 38 -0.91 -19.43 10.33
CA LYS A 38 -0.47 -20.45 11.31
C LYS A 38 -1.52 -21.54 11.53
N LYS A 39 -2.81 -21.19 11.60
CA LYS A 39 -3.90 -22.16 11.79
C LYS A 39 -4.03 -23.14 10.62
N GLN A 40 -3.80 -22.69 9.39
CA GLN A 40 -3.81 -23.56 8.20
C GLN A 40 -2.57 -24.47 8.08
N ALA A 41 -1.42 -24.04 8.61
CA ALA A 41 -0.22 -24.88 8.63
C ALA A 41 -0.30 -25.99 9.70
N GLU A 42 -0.90 -25.70 10.86
CA GLU A 42 -1.07 -26.66 11.96
C GLU A 42 -2.12 -27.75 11.64
N ASP A 43 -3.19 -27.41 10.91
CA ASP A 43 -4.19 -28.40 10.48
C ASP A 43 -3.65 -29.36 9.40
N LYS A 44 -2.79 -28.88 8.49
CA LYS A 44 -2.13 -29.74 7.49
C LYS A 44 -1.12 -30.72 8.13
N LEU A 45 -0.43 -30.31 9.18
CA LEU A 45 0.52 -31.16 9.91
C LEU A 45 -0.19 -32.24 10.76
N ARG A 46 -1.38 -31.93 11.30
CA ARG A 46 -2.21 -32.91 12.05
C ARG A 46 -2.81 -33.99 11.15
N THR A 47 -3.23 -33.65 9.94
CA THR A 47 -3.72 -34.64 8.96
C THR A 47 -2.61 -35.59 8.51
N ALA A 48 -1.38 -35.09 8.30
CA ALA A 48 -0.23 -35.93 7.93
C ALA A 48 0.20 -36.91 9.05
N LYS A 49 0.18 -36.48 10.32
CA LYS A 49 0.51 -37.36 11.47
C LYS A 49 -0.55 -38.43 11.76
N THR A 50 -1.81 -38.17 11.42
CA THR A 50 -2.91 -39.12 11.66
C THR A 50 -2.87 -40.30 10.67
N VAL A 51 -2.40 -40.07 9.44
CA VAL A 51 -2.22 -41.11 8.42
C VAL A 51 -0.97 -41.97 8.69
N ALA A 52 0.11 -41.38 9.19
CA ALA A 52 1.33 -42.13 9.55
C ALA A 52 1.12 -43.11 10.72
N LYS A 53 0.23 -42.78 11.67
CA LYS A 53 -0.07 -43.66 12.83
C LYS A 53 -0.94 -44.86 12.48
N ALA A 54 -1.67 -44.81 11.36
CA ALA A 54 -2.45 -45.94 10.85
C ALA A 54 -1.59 -46.99 10.11
N ALA A 55 -0.34 -46.66 9.75
CA ALA A 55 0.59 -47.58 9.09
C ALA A 55 1.36 -48.51 10.05
N SER A 56 1.22 -48.31 11.37
CA SER A 56 1.96 -49.06 12.39
C SER A 56 1.04 -49.70 13.43
N ALA A 57 0.14 -50.59 12.99
CA ALA A 57 -0.52 -51.55 13.86
C ALA A 57 -1.18 -52.69 13.06
N SER A 58 -0.49 -53.82 12.92
CA SER A 58 -1.03 -55.18 13.17
C SER A 58 -0.05 -56.27 12.69
N ASN A 59 0.54 -56.99 13.65
CA ASN A 59 1.06 -58.33 13.44
C ASN A 59 -0.06 -59.30 13.86
N ASP A 60 -0.74 -59.93 12.90
CA ASP A 60 -1.33 -61.29 12.97
C ASP A 60 -2.08 -61.63 11.64
N PRO A 61 -2.08 -62.88 11.14
CA PRO A 61 -2.68 -63.26 9.84
C PRO A 61 -4.01 -64.05 10.02
N PRO A 62 -4.70 -64.52 8.95
CA PRO A 62 -5.59 -63.74 8.08
C PRO A 62 -7.02 -64.32 8.04
N SER A 63 -8.06 -63.48 7.86
CA SER A 63 -9.34 -63.95 7.30
C SER A 63 -10.11 -62.79 6.67
N ASP A 64 -10.70 -63.07 5.51
CA ASP A 64 -11.59 -62.25 4.69
C ASP A 64 -10.94 -61.10 3.89
N SER A 65 -10.31 -61.53 2.80
CA SER A 65 -10.17 -60.80 1.55
C SER A 65 -11.46 -60.05 1.17
N PHE A 66 -11.31 -58.81 0.65
CA PHE A 66 -12.30 -57.91 0.02
C PHE A 66 -12.60 -56.55 0.71
N PRO A 67 -11.58 -55.84 1.24
CA PRO A 67 -11.59 -54.37 1.06
C PRO A 67 -10.25 -53.74 0.63
N VAL A 68 -9.19 -54.55 0.42
CA VAL A 68 -7.82 -54.02 0.29
C VAL A 68 -7.45 -53.57 -1.14
N LEU A 69 -8.08 -54.14 -2.18
CA LEU A 69 -7.73 -53.85 -3.59
C LEU A 69 -7.89 -52.39 -4.03
N PRO A 70 -9.03 -51.71 -3.82
CA PRO A 70 -9.17 -50.31 -4.25
C PRO A 70 -8.23 -49.38 -3.48
N LEU A 71 -7.92 -49.72 -2.22
CA LEU A 71 -7.00 -48.97 -1.36
C LEU A 71 -5.55 -49.10 -1.85
N ILE A 72 -5.14 -50.30 -2.27
CA ILE A 72 -3.85 -50.56 -2.93
C ILE A 72 -3.77 -49.82 -4.28
N GLY A 73 -4.85 -49.82 -5.06
CA GLY A 73 -4.92 -49.12 -6.35
C GLY A 73 -4.68 -47.61 -6.21
N TRP A 74 -5.36 -46.97 -5.25
CA TRP A 74 -5.14 -45.55 -4.97
C TRP A 74 -3.75 -45.25 -4.38
N ALA A 75 -3.24 -46.09 -3.49
CA ALA A 75 -1.90 -45.93 -2.95
C ALA A 75 -0.83 -46.02 -4.05
N ALA A 76 -0.98 -46.93 -5.01
CA ALA A 76 -0.08 -47.04 -6.15
C ALA A 76 -0.14 -45.81 -7.07
N ILE A 77 -1.33 -45.26 -7.33
CA ILE A 77 -1.51 -44.03 -8.13
C ILE A 77 -0.86 -42.83 -7.46
N VAL A 78 -1.04 -42.67 -6.13
CA VAL A 78 -0.42 -41.58 -5.37
C VAL A 78 1.11 -41.74 -5.34
N LEU A 79 1.62 -42.95 -5.14
CA LEU A 79 3.05 -43.22 -5.13
C LEU A 79 3.69 -42.93 -6.50
N ALA A 80 2.99 -43.29 -7.59
CA ALA A 80 3.40 -42.93 -8.95
C ALA A 80 3.40 -41.41 -9.17
N GLY A 81 2.39 -40.69 -8.65
CA GLY A 81 2.35 -39.23 -8.70
C GLY A 81 3.42 -38.52 -7.86
N ILE A 82 3.99 -39.19 -6.85
CA ILE A 82 5.14 -38.67 -6.09
C ILE A 82 6.45 -38.98 -6.82
N LEU A 83 6.60 -40.19 -7.37
CA LEU A 83 7.77 -40.58 -8.15
C LEU A 83 7.88 -39.81 -9.48
N SER A 84 6.76 -39.38 -10.06
CA SER A 84 6.74 -38.52 -11.25
C SER A 84 7.43 -37.16 -11.01
N LEU A 85 7.42 -36.67 -9.77
CA LEU A 85 8.03 -35.39 -9.38
C LEU A 85 9.56 -35.45 -9.27
N GLN A 86 10.17 -36.65 -9.27
CA GLN A 86 11.63 -36.80 -9.16
C GLN A 86 12.39 -36.65 -10.50
N GLY A 87 11.68 -36.53 -11.63
CA GLY A 87 12.28 -36.24 -12.94
C GLY A 87 12.99 -37.42 -13.63
N GLY A 88 13.12 -37.33 -14.97
CA GLY A 88 13.83 -38.32 -15.81
C GLY A 88 12.93 -39.20 -16.70
N ALA A 89 13.42 -39.56 -17.89
CA ALA A 89 12.66 -40.33 -18.89
C ALA A 89 12.25 -41.74 -18.41
N ILE A 90 13.00 -42.32 -17.48
CA ILE A 90 12.70 -43.61 -16.84
C ILE A 90 11.50 -43.50 -15.88
N GLY A 91 11.30 -42.32 -15.26
CA GLY A 91 10.15 -42.05 -14.40
C GLY A 91 8.82 -42.16 -15.13
N LEU A 92 8.75 -41.69 -16.39
CA LEU A 92 7.54 -41.76 -17.22
C LEU A 92 7.09 -43.20 -17.52
N LEU A 93 8.04 -44.10 -17.80
CA LEU A 93 7.73 -45.51 -18.05
C LEU A 93 7.23 -46.22 -16.78
N ILE A 94 7.84 -45.91 -15.63
CA ILE A 94 7.45 -46.50 -14.34
C ILE A 94 6.07 -45.96 -13.92
N VAL A 95 5.84 -44.65 -14.02
CA VAL A 95 4.55 -44.02 -13.70
C VAL A 95 3.44 -44.53 -14.61
N GLY A 96 3.69 -44.65 -15.92
CA GLY A 96 2.74 -45.23 -16.86
C GLY A 96 2.39 -46.68 -16.55
N ALA A 97 3.40 -47.52 -16.24
CA ALA A 97 3.18 -48.91 -15.86
C ALA A 97 2.38 -49.04 -14.55
N VAL A 98 2.70 -48.24 -13.53
CA VAL A 98 2.01 -48.26 -12.24
C VAL A 98 0.58 -47.71 -12.35
N ALA A 99 0.35 -46.66 -13.14
CA ALA A 99 -0.99 -46.15 -13.41
C ALA A 99 -1.86 -47.16 -14.16
N LEU A 100 -1.32 -47.84 -15.17
CA LEU A 100 -2.01 -48.90 -15.90
C LEU A 100 -2.35 -50.10 -15.00
N LEU A 101 -1.44 -50.48 -14.10
CA LEU A 101 -1.70 -51.50 -13.09
C LEU A 101 -2.79 -51.07 -12.10
N GLY A 102 -2.76 -49.82 -11.63
CA GLY A 102 -3.78 -49.27 -10.73
C GLY A 102 -5.18 -49.23 -11.38
N VAL A 103 -5.26 -48.78 -12.63
CA VAL A 103 -6.51 -48.80 -13.42
C VAL A 103 -6.97 -50.24 -13.66
N GLY A 104 -6.06 -51.16 -13.99
CA GLY A 104 -6.37 -52.58 -14.15
C GLY A 104 -6.97 -53.21 -12.89
N MET A 105 -6.42 -52.89 -11.71
CA MET A 105 -6.94 -53.36 -10.42
C MET A 105 -8.32 -52.78 -10.09
N LEU A 106 -8.59 -51.52 -10.43
CA LEU A 106 -9.91 -50.89 -10.24
C LEU A 106 -10.97 -51.51 -11.16
N VAL A 107 -10.63 -51.75 -12.43
CA VAL A 107 -11.53 -52.43 -13.39
C VAL A 107 -11.82 -53.87 -12.96
N GLN A 108 -10.80 -54.57 -12.45
CA GLN A 108 -10.95 -55.94 -11.98
C GLN A 108 -11.78 -56.01 -10.68
N HIS A 109 -11.64 -55.03 -9.79
CA HIS A 109 -12.48 -54.88 -8.59
C HIS A 109 -13.96 -54.68 -8.94
N GLU A 110 -14.28 -53.83 -9.92
CA GLU A 110 -15.67 -53.63 -10.35
C GLU A 110 -16.26 -54.83 -11.10
N ARG A 111 -15.46 -55.59 -11.86
CA ARG A 111 -15.90 -56.87 -12.48
C ARG A 111 -16.27 -57.95 -11.46
N MET A 112 -15.81 -57.84 -10.22
CA MET A 112 -16.16 -58.76 -9.14
C MET A 112 -17.46 -58.36 -8.42
N GLN A 113 -18.11 -57.26 -8.82
CA GLN A 113 -19.43 -56.87 -8.32
C GLN A 113 -20.55 -57.33 -9.27
N PRO A 114 -21.73 -57.71 -8.75
CA PRO A 114 -22.83 -58.25 -9.57
C PRO A 114 -23.44 -57.25 -10.56
N GLU A 115 -23.21 -55.95 -10.40
CA GLU A 115 -23.60 -54.92 -11.37
C GLU A 115 -22.43 -53.96 -11.64
N LEU A 116 -21.98 -53.90 -12.89
CA LEU A 116 -20.93 -52.99 -13.33
C LEU A 116 -21.47 -51.56 -13.41
N ASN A 117 -20.95 -50.67 -12.57
CA ASN A 117 -21.28 -49.25 -12.65
C ASN A 117 -20.33 -48.55 -13.62
N THR A 118 -20.64 -48.65 -14.91
CA THR A 118 -19.85 -48.05 -16.01
C THR A 118 -19.58 -46.55 -15.85
N VAL A 119 -20.44 -45.83 -15.13
CA VAL A 119 -20.26 -44.40 -14.81
C VAL A 119 -19.14 -44.21 -13.78
N LYS A 120 -19.05 -45.05 -12.74
CA LYS A 120 -17.98 -44.97 -11.74
C LYS A 120 -16.62 -45.36 -12.30
N VAL A 121 -16.56 -46.39 -13.16
CA VAL A 121 -15.30 -46.77 -13.84
C VAL A 121 -14.84 -45.65 -14.77
N SER A 122 -15.72 -45.12 -15.62
CA SER A 122 -15.34 -44.10 -16.61
C SER A 122 -14.84 -42.80 -15.95
N VAL A 123 -15.51 -42.34 -14.90
CA VAL A 123 -15.05 -41.17 -14.12
C VAL A 123 -13.69 -41.43 -13.46
N SER A 124 -13.48 -42.62 -12.90
CA SER A 124 -12.21 -42.97 -12.25
C SER A 124 -11.04 -43.06 -13.23
N VAL A 125 -11.28 -43.58 -14.44
CA VAL A 125 -10.27 -43.66 -15.50
C VAL A 125 -9.90 -42.27 -16.02
N VAL A 126 -10.89 -41.41 -16.26
CA VAL A 126 -10.64 -40.02 -16.71
C VAL A 126 -9.87 -39.24 -15.65
N LEU A 127 -10.24 -39.37 -14.38
CA LEU A 127 -9.53 -38.72 -13.27
C LEU A 127 -8.10 -39.23 -13.12
N ALA A 128 -7.87 -40.55 -13.27
CA ALA A 128 -6.53 -41.12 -13.24
C ALA A 128 -5.66 -40.62 -14.39
N ILE A 129 -6.22 -40.45 -15.59
CA ILE A 129 -5.52 -39.86 -16.75
C ILE A 129 -5.17 -38.40 -16.49
N ILE A 130 -6.09 -37.60 -15.92
CA ILE A 130 -5.82 -36.20 -15.58
C ILE A 130 -4.74 -36.09 -14.50
N ILE A 131 -4.74 -36.95 -13.49
CA ILE A 131 -3.71 -36.96 -12.44
C ILE A 131 -2.36 -37.44 -13.01
N ALA A 132 -2.36 -38.40 -13.92
CA ALA A 132 -1.14 -38.92 -14.52
C ALA A 132 -0.54 -37.96 -15.55
N ILE A 133 -1.35 -37.29 -16.36
CA ILE A 133 -0.91 -36.39 -17.43
C ILE A 133 -0.77 -34.94 -16.93
N GLY A 134 -1.60 -34.51 -15.99
CA GLY A 134 -1.68 -33.12 -15.52
C GLY A 134 -0.34 -32.51 -15.12
N PRO A 135 0.51 -33.20 -14.33
CA PRO A 135 1.85 -32.71 -14.03
C PRO A 135 2.76 -32.56 -15.26
N TYR A 136 2.57 -33.36 -16.32
CA TYR A 136 3.40 -33.36 -17.52
C TYR A 136 2.88 -32.45 -18.65
N ALA A 137 1.57 -32.20 -18.72
CA ALA A 137 1.01 -31.21 -19.64
C ALA A 137 1.55 -29.80 -19.33
N ALA A 138 1.84 -29.51 -18.06
CA ALA A 138 2.54 -28.30 -17.65
C ALA A 138 4.02 -28.30 -18.07
N LEU A 139 4.70 -29.45 -18.04
CA LEU A 139 6.12 -29.57 -18.41
C LEU A 139 6.38 -29.53 -19.93
N VAL A 140 5.39 -29.85 -20.77
CA VAL A 140 5.53 -29.77 -22.25
C VAL A 140 5.27 -28.34 -22.77
N LEU A 141 4.60 -27.49 -21.99
CA LEU A 141 4.33 -26.09 -22.32
C LEU A 141 5.33 -25.11 -21.69
N VAL A 142 6.21 -25.59 -20.80
CA VAL A 142 7.26 -24.81 -20.16
C VAL A 142 8.61 -25.33 -20.67
N PRO A 143 9.36 -24.56 -21.47
CA PRO A 143 10.73 -24.93 -21.86
C PRO A 143 11.56 -25.25 -20.60
N GLN A 144 12.40 -26.28 -20.66
CA GLN A 144 13.26 -26.73 -19.55
C GLN A 144 14.50 -25.85 -19.35
N ASP A 145 14.49 -24.61 -19.81
CA ASP A 145 15.57 -23.66 -19.58
C ASP A 145 15.37 -23.04 -18.20
N SER A 146 16.42 -23.06 -17.37
CA SER A 146 16.49 -22.61 -15.96
C SER A 146 15.68 -21.33 -15.69
N SER A 147 14.39 -21.43 -15.36
CA SER A 147 13.49 -20.27 -15.47
C SER A 147 13.92 -19.09 -14.60
N MET A 148 14.50 -18.06 -15.22
CA MET A 148 14.71 -16.77 -14.57
C MET A 148 13.37 -16.14 -14.21
N ALA A 149 13.26 -15.57 -13.01
CA ALA A 149 12.07 -14.88 -12.55
C ALA A 149 12.41 -13.54 -11.90
N LEU A 150 11.75 -12.48 -12.37
CA LEU A 150 11.73 -11.17 -11.73
C LEU A 150 10.51 -11.05 -10.80
N THR A 151 10.77 -10.90 -9.51
CA THR A 151 9.77 -11.01 -8.44
C THR A 151 9.89 -9.87 -7.43
N GLN A 152 8.81 -9.65 -6.66
CA GLN A 152 8.81 -8.77 -5.48
C GLN A 152 9.33 -7.36 -5.78
N ILE A 153 8.71 -6.68 -6.74
CA ILE A 153 8.95 -5.25 -6.98
C ILE A 153 8.26 -4.48 -5.86
N GLU A 154 9.07 -3.87 -5.00
CA GLU A 154 8.67 -3.14 -3.79
C GLU A 154 9.27 -1.74 -3.83
N MET A 155 8.58 -0.79 -3.22
CA MET A 155 9.05 0.59 -3.08
C MET A 155 9.09 0.91 -1.59
N ASP A 156 10.29 1.22 -1.10
CA ASP A 156 10.47 1.75 0.25
C ASP A 156 10.30 3.27 0.20
N GLN A 157 9.36 3.80 0.99
CA GLN A 157 9.08 5.23 1.07
C GLN A 157 10.07 5.96 1.99
N GLU A 158 10.62 5.28 2.99
CA GLU A 158 11.54 5.90 3.97
C GLU A 158 12.95 6.08 3.39
N SER A 159 13.39 5.11 2.57
CA SER A 159 14.72 5.16 1.93
C SER A 159 14.69 5.60 0.46
N ASP A 160 13.51 5.80 -0.12
CA ASP A 160 13.31 6.07 -1.56
C ASP A 160 14.03 5.07 -2.48
N GLU A 161 13.97 3.78 -2.12
CA GLU A 161 14.59 2.71 -2.88
C GLU A 161 13.54 1.78 -3.51
N LEU A 162 13.68 1.57 -4.82
CA LEU A 162 13.05 0.46 -5.51
C LEU A 162 13.84 -0.82 -5.20
N THR A 163 13.16 -1.81 -4.64
CA THR A 163 13.72 -3.13 -4.40
C THR A 163 13.06 -4.14 -5.33
N PHE A 164 13.86 -5.02 -5.94
CA PHE A 164 13.35 -6.17 -6.68
C PHE A 164 14.30 -7.37 -6.57
N TYR A 165 13.75 -8.55 -6.83
CA TYR A 165 14.46 -9.81 -6.68
C TYR A 165 14.48 -10.58 -7.99
N VAL A 166 15.69 -10.98 -8.37
CA VAL A 166 15.92 -11.88 -9.48
C VAL A 166 16.19 -13.26 -8.90
N ARG A 167 15.51 -14.27 -9.44
CA ARG A 167 15.68 -15.67 -9.02
C ARG A 167 15.95 -16.55 -10.23
N GLY A 168 16.77 -17.56 -10.05
CA GLY A 168 17.07 -18.55 -11.08
C GLY A 168 18.33 -19.33 -10.76
N SER A 169 18.63 -20.33 -11.61
CA SER A 169 19.78 -21.21 -11.46
C SER A 169 20.91 -20.80 -12.41
N PHE A 170 21.45 -19.60 -12.19
CA PHE A 170 22.54 -19.00 -12.96
C PHE A 170 23.46 -18.18 -12.02
N SER A 171 24.63 -17.72 -12.50
CA SER A 171 25.68 -17.22 -11.59
C SER A 171 25.55 -15.73 -11.31
N SER A 172 25.16 -14.94 -12.31
CA SER A 172 25.04 -13.49 -12.19
C SER A 172 23.93 -12.96 -13.09
N SER A 173 23.42 -11.77 -12.74
CA SER A 173 22.45 -11.03 -13.56
C SER A 173 22.82 -9.57 -13.66
N THR A 174 22.51 -8.97 -14.80
CA THR A 174 22.52 -7.53 -15.02
C THR A 174 21.09 -7.05 -15.16
N ALA A 175 20.71 -6.05 -14.37
CA ALA A 175 19.41 -5.40 -14.43
C ALA A 175 19.57 -3.97 -14.97
N SER A 176 18.62 -3.54 -15.77
CA SER A 176 18.47 -2.18 -16.24
C SER A 176 17.07 -1.65 -15.92
N ILE A 177 16.97 -0.35 -15.71
CA ILE A 177 15.69 0.37 -15.64
C ILE A 177 15.63 1.31 -16.84
N SER A 178 14.54 1.26 -17.58
CA SER A 178 14.32 2.11 -18.75
C SER A 178 12.97 2.80 -18.71
N SER A 179 12.85 3.92 -19.45
CA SER A 179 11.57 4.57 -19.73
C SER A 179 11.58 5.10 -21.16
N GLY A 180 10.51 4.87 -21.92
CA GLY A 180 10.42 5.31 -23.31
C GLY A 180 11.53 4.76 -24.23
N GLY A 181 12.13 3.62 -23.86
CA GLY A 181 13.26 3.01 -24.59
C GLY A 181 14.64 3.60 -24.26
N GLU A 182 14.72 4.59 -23.37
CA GLU A 182 15.98 5.11 -22.83
C GLU A 182 16.37 4.31 -21.58
N GLU A 183 17.61 3.80 -21.53
CA GLU A 183 18.17 3.18 -20.31
C GLU A 183 18.58 4.27 -19.33
N LEU A 184 18.00 4.24 -18.13
CA LEU A 184 18.18 5.26 -17.09
C LEU A 184 19.14 4.80 -15.99
N TRP A 185 19.16 3.50 -15.73
CA TRP A 185 20.03 2.88 -14.73
C TRP A 185 20.40 1.46 -15.17
N THR A 186 21.59 1.01 -14.78
CA THR A 186 22.07 -0.36 -14.97
C THR A 186 22.92 -0.80 -13.78
N GLY A 187 22.86 -2.08 -13.44
CA GLY A 187 23.65 -2.68 -12.37
C GLY A 187 23.69 -4.20 -12.45
N SER A 188 24.73 -4.81 -11.89
CA SER A 188 24.92 -6.26 -11.92
C SER A 188 25.10 -6.81 -10.51
N GLU A 189 24.56 -8.01 -10.27
CA GLU A 189 24.66 -8.72 -9.00
C GLU A 189 24.92 -10.22 -9.25
N ASP A 190 25.73 -10.81 -8.39
CA ASP A 190 25.92 -12.25 -8.32
C ASP A 190 24.77 -12.91 -7.55
N LEU A 191 24.38 -14.11 -7.96
CA LEU A 191 23.33 -14.85 -7.28
C LEU A 191 23.92 -15.63 -6.10
N SER A 192 23.28 -15.49 -4.94
CA SER A 192 23.61 -16.25 -3.73
C SER A 192 22.41 -17.07 -3.30
N ASN A 193 22.50 -18.40 -3.34
CA ASN A 193 21.37 -19.32 -3.13
C ASN A 193 20.21 -19.09 -4.13
N ASP A 194 20.54 -18.99 -5.43
CA ASP A 194 19.57 -18.84 -6.53
C ASP A 194 18.74 -17.54 -6.49
N PHE A 195 19.22 -16.51 -5.78
CA PHE A 195 18.61 -15.18 -5.79
C PHE A 195 19.64 -14.04 -5.77
N ALA A 196 19.28 -12.93 -6.39
CA ALA A 196 19.95 -11.64 -6.29
C ALA A 196 18.93 -10.57 -5.88
N LYS A 197 19.34 -9.64 -5.02
CA LYS A 197 18.52 -8.52 -4.54
C LYS A 197 19.11 -7.22 -5.07
N PHE A 198 18.32 -6.50 -5.84
CA PHE A 198 18.68 -5.16 -6.30
C PHE A 198 17.99 -4.11 -5.43
N ARG A 199 18.73 -3.03 -5.15
CA ARG A 199 18.23 -1.81 -4.52
C ARG A 199 18.66 -0.63 -5.39
N VAL A 200 17.69 0.15 -5.83
CA VAL A 200 17.94 1.25 -6.75
C VAL A 200 17.28 2.51 -6.21
N ALA A 201 18.08 3.53 -5.95
CA ALA A 201 17.57 4.83 -5.51
C ALA A 201 16.72 5.47 -6.61
N VAL A 202 15.52 5.95 -6.27
CA VAL A 202 14.59 6.59 -7.22
C VAL A 202 15.25 7.77 -7.94
N SER A 203 16.10 8.53 -7.25
CA SER A 203 16.86 9.66 -7.81
C SER A 203 17.76 9.30 -9.00
N SER A 204 18.14 8.03 -9.15
CA SER A 204 19.02 7.59 -10.24
C SER A 204 18.30 7.36 -11.56
N PHE A 205 16.97 7.20 -11.56
CA PHE A 205 16.21 6.85 -12.76
C PHE A 205 14.87 7.59 -12.91
N PHE A 206 14.46 8.43 -11.96
CA PHE A 206 13.21 9.18 -12.09
C PHE A 206 13.31 10.24 -13.21
N GLN A 207 12.37 10.20 -14.15
CA GLN A 207 12.22 11.16 -15.25
C GLN A 207 10.79 11.74 -15.35
N GLY A 208 10.08 11.81 -14.23
CA GLY A 208 8.71 12.34 -14.15
C GLY A 208 7.64 11.30 -13.85
N ASN A 209 6.44 11.78 -13.56
CA ASN A 209 5.34 10.93 -13.12
C ASN A 209 4.91 9.87 -14.14
N ALA A 210 4.56 8.68 -13.64
CA ALA A 210 4.06 7.60 -14.47
C ALA A 210 2.59 7.74 -14.86
N GLN A 211 1.79 8.42 -14.04
CA GLN A 211 0.34 8.60 -14.25
C GLN A 211 -0.05 10.07 -14.31
N ASP A 212 -1.16 10.35 -15.00
CA ASP A 212 -1.88 11.62 -14.88
C ASP A 212 -2.83 11.63 -13.68
N ASN A 213 -3.58 12.73 -13.52
CA ASN A 213 -4.53 12.90 -12.42
C ASN A 213 -5.75 11.97 -12.46
N THR A 214 -5.99 11.27 -13.58
CA THR A 214 -7.04 10.25 -13.71
C THR A 214 -6.53 8.84 -13.41
N GLY A 215 -5.22 8.71 -13.16
CA GLY A 215 -4.54 7.43 -12.99
C GLY A 215 -4.21 6.74 -14.32
N ALA A 216 -4.37 7.40 -15.47
CA ALA A 216 -3.95 6.83 -16.74
C ALA A 216 -2.41 6.86 -16.84
N THR A 217 -1.80 5.76 -17.27
CA THR A 217 -0.35 5.68 -17.45
C THR A 217 0.07 6.56 -18.63
N ILE A 218 0.90 7.57 -18.35
CA ILE A 218 1.51 8.48 -19.33
C ILE A 218 3.00 8.20 -19.55
N LYS A 219 3.64 7.48 -18.61
CA LYS A 219 5.05 7.08 -18.69
C LYS A 219 5.24 5.72 -18.01
N ALA A 220 5.74 4.75 -18.77
CA ALA A 220 6.08 3.43 -18.25
C ALA A 220 7.55 3.37 -17.83
N TYR A 221 7.82 2.73 -16.71
CA TYR A 221 9.17 2.38 -16.28
C TYR A 221 9.29 0.86 -16.27
N GLU A 222 10.31 0.33 -16.90
CA GLU A 222 10.50 -1.12 -17.08
C GLU A 222 11.83 -1.56 -16.48
N ILE A 223 11.80 -2.65 -15.71
CA ILE A 223 12.98 -3.38 -15.29
C ILE A 223 13.23 -4.48 -16.31
N THR A 224 14.41 -4.50 -16.93
CA THR A 224 14.87 -5.60 -17.78
C THR A 224 16.08 -6.26 -17.13
N VAL A 225 16.03 -7.58 -16.98
CA VAL A 225 17.10 -8.37 -16.40
C VAL A 225 17.61 -9.34 -17.45
N GLU A 226 18.93 -9.43 -17.57
CA GLU A 226 19.65 -10.39 -18.39
C GLU A 226 20.58 -11.22 -17.50
N SER A 227 20.49 -12.54 -17.57
CA SER A 227 21.40 -13.47 -16.89
C SER A 227 22.64 -13.76 -17.73
N ASP A 228 23.71 -14.24 -17.09
CA ASP A 228 24.96 -14.62 -17.76
C ASP A 228 24.84 -15.79 -18.76
N ASP A 229 23.77 -16.58 -18.65
CA ASP A 229 23.40 -17.63 -19.61
C ASP A 229 22.48 -17.13 -20.76
N GLY A 230 22.22 -15.82 -20.83
CA GLY A 230 21.52 -15.16 -21.93
C GLY A 230 19.99 -15.18 -21.84
N GLN A 231 19.41 -15.52 -20.68
CA GLN A 231 17.97 -15.37 -20.47
C GLN A 231 17.62 -13.91 -20.19
N THR A 232 16.43 -13.49 -20.61
CA THR A 232 15.94 -12.13 -20.39
C THR A 232 14.54 -12.14 -19.80
N GLN A 233 14.26 -11.24 -18.85
CA GLN A 233 12.93 -11.00 -18.30
C GLN A 233 12.71 -9.50 -18.18
N THR A 234 11.51 -9.05 -18.56
CA THR A 234 11.10 -7.64 -18.41
C THR A 234 9.83 -7.56 -17.60
N ARG A 235 9.76 -6.59 -16.69
CA ARG A 235 8.52 -6.23 -15.98
C ARG A 235 8.40 -4.73 -15.81
N GLU A 236 7.18 -4.25 -15.97
CA GLU A 236 6.83 -2.87 -15.63
C GLU A 236 6.89 -2.67 -14.11
N ILE A 237 7.49 -1.55 -13.69
CA ILE A 237 7.38 -1.03 -12.33
C ILE A 237 5.95 -0.53 -12.16
N PRO A 238 5.20 -0.95 -11.11
CA PRO A 238 3.85 -0.47 -10.88
C PRO A 238 3.75 1.06 -10.97
N PRO A 239 2.94 1.64 -11.87
CA PRO A 239 2.94 3.08 -12.14
C PRO A 239 2.77 3.95 -10.89
N LYS A 240 1.95 3.50 -9.94
CA LYS A 240 1.73 4.17 -8.65
C LYS A 240 3.00 4.41 -7.81
N PHE A 241 4.07 3.63 -8.03
CA PHE A 241 5.35 3.82 -7.34
C PHE A 241 6.17 4.98 -7.94
N MET A 242 5.78 5.44 -9.12
CA MET A 242 6.52 6.41 -9.92
C MET A 242 5.75 7.73 -10.09
N ASN A 243 4.76 8.02 -9.23
CA ASN A 243 4.18 9.35 -9.09
C ASN A 243 4.87 10.04 -7.92
N ARG A 244 5.93 10.82 -8.22
CA ARG A 244 6.84 11.40 -7.21
C ARG A 244 6.94 12.92 -7.26
N GLU A 245 6.38 13.54 -8.29
CA GLU A 245 6.41 14.99 -8.46
C GLU A 245 5.00 15.57 -8.30
N VAL A 246 4.82 16.49 -7.37
CA VAL A 246 3.62 17.33 -7.29
C VAL A 246 3.65 18.34 -8.43
N LEU A 247 2.58 18.36 -9.22
CA LEU A 247 2.42 19.28 -10.36
C LEU A 247 1.36 20.35 -10.11
N ASN A 248 0.45 20.11 -9.17
CA ASN A 248 -0.68 20.99 -8.92
C ASN A 248 -0.84 21.25 -7.42
N SER A 249 -1.25 22.47 -7.08
CA SER A 249 -1.65 22.84 -5.73
C SER A 249 -2.75 23.89 -5.76
N GLY A 250 -3.50 24.01 -4.67
CA GLY A 250 -4.63 24.94 -4.60
C GLY A 250 -4.92 25.30 -3.14
N ALA A 251 -5.57 26.44 -2.95
CA ALA A 251 -6.07 26.86 -1.64
C ALA A 251 -7.58 27.01 -1.68
N LYS A 252 -8.22 26.87 -0.52
CA LYS A 252 -9.57 27.36 -0.26
C LYS A 252 -9.61 27.98 1.12
N ILE A 253 -10.54 28.90 1.33
CA ILE A 253 -10.67 29.66 2.56
C ILE A 253 -12.09 29.59 3.08
N THR A 254 -12.22 29.56 4.40
CA THR A 254 -13.53 29.64 5.07
C THR A 254 -13.47 30.77 6.08
N MET A 255 -14.39 31.73 5.95
CA MET A 255 -14.52 32.81 6.92
C MET A 255 -14.97 32.26 8.27
N VAL A 256 -14.30 32.68 9.34
CA VAL A 256 -14.66 32.33 10.71
C VAL A 256 -15.11 33.58 11.44
N THR A 257 -16.32 33.53 11.99
CA THR A 257 -16.90 34.61 12.79
C THR A 257 -16.80 34.29 14.26
N LYS A 258 -16.74 35.32 15.10
CA LYS A 258 -16.90 35.23 16.55
C LYS A 258 -18.10 36.04 17.02
N THR A 259 -18.73 35.60 18.10
CA THR A 259 -19.84 36.32 18.72
C THR A 259 -19.50 36.73 20.15
N GLU A 260 -19.47 38.04 20.41
CA GLU A 260 -19.19 38.59 21.73
C GLU A 260 -20.46 39.21 22.31
N THR A 261 -20.73 38.94 23.59
CA THR A 261 -21.86 39.55 24.33
C THR A 261 -21.33 40.43 25.44
N SER A 262 -21.62 41.72 25.37
CA SER A 262 -21.27 42.70 26.39
C SER A 262 -22.54 43.34 26.94
N GLY A 263 -22.88 43.02 28.20
CA GLY A 263 -24.12 43.45 28.82
C GLY A 263 -25.35 42.88 28.14
N THR A 264 -26.12 43.72 27.43
CA THR A 264 -27.33 43.32 26.68
C THR A 264 -27.12 43.33 25.16
N THR A 265 -25.92 43.64 24.69
CA THR A 265 -25.60 43.72 23.26
C THR A 265 -24.80 42.48 22.86
N THR A 266 -25.21 41.84 21.77
CA THR A 266 -24.50 40.73 21.13
C THR A 266 -24.06 41.20 19.75
N GLU A 267 -22.77 41.14 19.49
CA GLU A 267 -22.18 41.53 18.20
C GLU A 267 -21.43 40.32 17.60
N THR A 268 -21.61 40.13 16.30
CA THR A 268 -20.87 39.13 15.52
C THR A 268 -19.91 39.85 14.60
N SER A 269 -18.66 39.41 14.58
CA SER A 269 -17.59 39.98 13.75
C SER A 269 -16.73 38.87 13.17
N VAL A 270 -15.94 39.17 12.14
CA VAL A 270 -14.99 38.21 11.57
C VAL A 270 -13.79 38.06 12.50
N ASP A 271 -13.49 36.84 12.91
CA ASP A 271 -12.34 36.48 13.75
C ASP A 271 -11.09 36.18 12.89
N GLY A 272 -11.30 35.62 11.70
CA GLY A 272 -10.23 35.28 10.77
C GLY A 272 -10.73 34.35 9.67
N ILE A 273 -9.80 33.56 9.13
CA ILE A 273 -10.10 32.55 8.11
C ILE A 273 -9.42 31.23 8.44
N ILE A 274 -10.09 30.13 8.11
CA ILE A 274 -9.45 28.82 7.94
C ILE A 274 -8.89 28.81 6.52
N VAL A 275 -7.65 28.37 6.36
CA VAL A 275 -7.07 28.13 5.03
C VAL A 275 -6.79 26.64 4.92
N GLU A 276 -7.24 26.03 3.85
CA GLU A 276 -6.92 24.64 3.52
C GLU A 276 -6.16 24.61 2.18
N SER A 277 -5.24 23.68 2.04
CA SER A 277 -4.52 23.45 0.79
C SER A 277 -4.68 22.02 0.30
N ILE A 278 -4.68 21.84 -1.01
CA ILE A 278 -4.53 20.54 -1.67
C ILE A 278 -3.28 20.57 -2.54
N VAL A 279 -2.57 19.45 -2.60
CA VAL A 279 -1.35 19.28 -3.40
C VAL A 279 -1.36 17.89 -4.04
N GLY A 280 -0.97 17.76 -5.30
CA GLY A 280 -0.91 16.47 -5.97
C GLY A 280 -0.99 16.62 -7.49
N LEU A 281 -1.71 15.71 -8.13
CA LEU A 281 -2.06 15.80 -9.54
C LEU A 281 -3.56 16.06 -9.67
N PHE A 282 -3.91 17.14 -10.36
CA PHE A 282 -5.28 17.43 -10.74
C PHE A 282 -5.35 18.27 -12.02
N GLY A 283 -6.55 18.51 -12.53
CA GLY A 283 -6.75 19.20 -13.80
C GLY A 283 -6.11 20.59 -13.81
N PRO A 284 -5.46 21.02 -14.91
CA PRO A 284 -4.91 22.38 -15.01
C PRO A 284 -5.99 23.46 -15.13
N SER A 285 -7.24 23.07 -15.39
CA SER A 285 -8.40 23.97 -15.39
C SER A 285 -9.01 24.16 -14.00
N GLU A 286 -8.40 23.59 -12.96
CA GLU A 286 -8.91 23.74 -11.62
C GLU A 286 -8.46 25.10 -11.06
N GLU A 287 -9.40 25.88 -10.56
CA GLU A 287 -9.22 27.29 -10.18
C GLU A 287 -9.99 27.65 -8.89
N ALA A 288 -9.71 28.86 -8.38
CA ALA A 288 -10.45 29.41 -7.26
C ALA A 288 -11.91 29.70 -7.69
N GLU A 289 -12.85 29.58 -6.76
CA GLU A 289 -14.25 29.89 -7.01
C GLU A 289 -14.78 30.89 -5.98
N ASP A 290 -15.88 31.56 -6.30
CA ASP A 290 -16.60 32.42 -5.37
C ASP A 290 -16.95 31.68 -4.06
N GLY A 291 -17.08 32.43 -2.97
CA GLY A 291 -17.31 31.90 -1.64
C GLY A 291 -16.05 31.38 -0.94
N GLY A 292 -14.86 31.61 -1.51
CA GLY A 292 -13.60 31.10 -0.97
C GLY A 292 -13.31 29.65 -1.33
N GLU A 293 -14.05 29.08 -2.28
CA GLU A 293 -13.95 27.67 -2.68
C GLU A 293 -12.92 27.45 -3.79
N HIS A 294 -12.78 26.21 -4.21
CA HIS A 294 -11.95 25.83 -5.34
C HIS A 294 -12.70 24.76 -6.15
N SER A 295 -12.61 24.85 -7.47
CA SER A 295 -13.26 23.91 -8.40
C SER A 295 -12.88 22.44 -8.13
N MET A 296 -11.73 22.20 -7.48
CA MET A 296 -11.29 20.94 -6.90
C MET A 296 -12.10 20.60 -5.63
N SER A 297 -13.41 20.56 -5.79
CA SER A 297 -14.38 20.27 -4.73
C SER A 297 -14.54 18.77 -4.48
N THR A 298 -14.16 17.92 -5.46
CA THR A 298 -14.24 16.46 -5.34
C THR A 298 -12.93 15.78 -5.70
N ILE A 299 -12.52 14.81 -4.88
CA ILE A 299 -11.30 14.00 -5.06
C ILE A 299 -11.36 13.03 -6.28
N SER A 300 -12.32 13.17 -7.18
CA SER A 300 -12.56 12.24 -8.29
C SER A 300 -11.55 12.38 -9.43
N ASN A 301 -10.96 13.58 -9.59
CA ASN A 301 -9.91 13.90 -10.57
C ASN A 301 -8.59 14.27 -9.88
N TYR A 302 -8.37 13.71 -8.69
CA TYR A 302 -7.25 13.98 -7.83
C TYR A 302 -6.44 12.70 -7.61
N LEU A 303 -5.13 12.78 -7.84
CA LEU A 303 -4.19 11.73 -7.48
C LEU A 303 -3.17 12.28 -6.47
N PRO A 304 -3.14 11.76 -5.23
CA PRO A 304 -2.12 12.12 -4.27
C PRO A 304 -0.75 11.63 -4.72
N VAL A 305 0.28 12.43 -4.42
CA VAL A 305 1.67 12.10 -4.70
C VAL A 305 2.31 11.61 -3.41
N PHE A 306 2.78 10.35 -3.43
CA PHE A 306 3.47 9.72 -2.31
C PHE A 306 4.97 9.95 -2.50
N SER A 307 5.47 11.05 -1.97
CA SER A 307 6.87 11.46 -2.13
C SER A 307 7.24 12.53 -1.11
N ASP A 308 8.54 12.81 -1.04
CA ASP A 308 9.06 13.89 -0.23
C ASP A 308 8.97 15.23 -0.96
N TYR A 309 8.41 16.22 -0.27
CA TYR A 309 8.33 17.61 -0.73
C TYR A 309 8.04 18.53 0.46
N THR A 310 8.15 19.84 0.22
CA THR A 310 7.73 20.85 1.21
C THR A 310 6.60 21.69 0.68
N ILE A 311 5.73 22.15 1.59
CA ILE A 311 4.61 23.04 1.30
C ILE A 311 4.77 24.31 2.14
N GLN A 312 4.53 25.46 1.52
CA GLN A 312 4.48 26.74 2.22
C GLN A 312 3.39 27.62 1.62
N LEU A 313 2.51 28.14 2.48
CA LEU A 313 1.52 29.14 2.08
C LEU A 313 2.07 30.54 2.31
N LYS A 314 1.83 31.43 1.35
CA LYS A 314 1.99 32.88 1.51
C LYS A 314 0.70 33.60 1.21
N VAL A 315 0.35 34.55 2.06
CA VAL A 315 -0.78 35.46 1.83
C VAL A 315 -0.21 36.78 1.36
N MET A 316 -0.63 37.21 0.17
CA MET A 316 -0.14 38.40 -0.52
C MET A 316 -1.29 39.38 -0.74
N LYS A 317 -0.99 40.69 -0.73
CA LYS A 317 -1.90 41.73 -1.20
C LYS A 317 -1.10 42.85 -1.86
N GLY A 318 -1.50 43.26 -3.07
CA GLY A 318 -0.80 44.31 -3.82
C GLY A 318 0.70 44.06 -3.99
N GLY A 319 1.11 42.79 -4.15
CA GLY A 319 2.51 42.35 -4.27
C GLY A 319 3.30 42.30 -2.96
N SER A 320 2.71 42.69 -1.82
CA SER A 320 3.34 42.62 -0.50
C SER A 320 2.92 41.36 0.24
N GLN A 321 3.89 40.63 0.81
CA GLN A 321 3.61 39.50 1.69
C GLN A 321 3.02 40.01 3.01
N LYS A 322 1.82 39.54 3.34
CA LYS A 322 1.12 39.84 4.59
C LYS A 322 1.42 38.81 5.65
N TRP A 323 1.44 37.55 5.25
CA TRP A 323 1.69 36.44 6.16
C TRP A 323 2.29 35.25 5.41
N GLN A 324 2.94 34.35 6.15
CA GLN A 324 3.51 33.11 5.63
C GLN A 324 3.39 32.01 6.68
N SER A 325 2.99 30.82 6.23
CA SER A 325 2.92 29.64 7.09
C SER A 325 4.32 29.15 7.50
N PRO A 326 4.45 28.39 8.61
CA PRO A 326 5.65 27.58 8.79
C PRO A 326 5.82 26.63 7.60
N LEU A 327 7.06 26.17 7.40
CA LEU A 327 7.34 25.16 6.39
C LEU A 327 6.72 23.83 6.84
N ILE A 328 5.94 23.22 5.94
CA ILE A 328 5.36 21.89 6.12
C ILE A 328 6.21 20.93 5.31
N THR A 329 6.64 19.84 5.92
CA THR A 329 7.39 18.78 5.25
C THR A 329 6.48 17.58 5.06
N ALA A 330 6.47 16.99 3.86
CA ALA A 330 5.80 15.74 3.54
C ALA A 330 6.82 14.61 3.43
N ASP A 331 6.49 13.46 4.02
CA ASP A 331 7.12 12.15 3.82
C ASP A 331 6.03 11.21 3.31
N GLY A 332 6.13 10.82 2.04
CA GLY A 332 5.00 10.18 1.33
C GLY A 332 3.79 11.12 1.25
N THR A 333 2.78 10.88 2.09
CA THR A 333 1.62 11.79 2.26
C THR A 333 1.50 12.31 3.70
N ASP A 334 2.32 11.81 4.62
CA ASP A 334 2.29 12.24 6.01
C ASP A 334 3.00 13.59 6.09
N THR A 335 2.32 14.59 6.65
CA THR A 335 2.86 15.95 6.74
C THR A 335 3.16 16.31 8.18
N ASN A 336 4.20 17.10 8.39
CA ASN A 336 4.57 17.62 9.71
C ASN A 336 5.01 19.08 9.65
N TRP A 337 4.72 19.82 10.70
CA TRP A 337 5.14 21.21 10.86
C TRP A 337 5.17 21.61 12.34
N VAL A 338 5.75 22.79 12.62
CA VAL A 338 5.72 23.41 13.93
C VAL A 338 4.85 24.66 13.87
N SER A 339 3.68 24.62 14.49
CA SER A 339 2.81 25.78 14.68
C SER A 339 3.30 26.65 15.84
N ALA A 340 3.25 27.97 15.66
CA ALA A 340 3.53 28.92 16.73
C ALA A 340 2.44 28.90 17.82
N VAL A 341 1.24 28.40 17.51
CA VAL A 341 0.07 28.38 18.41
C VAL A 341 0.07 27.12 19.28
N SER A 342 0.45 25.99 18.69
CA SER A 342 0.13 24.66 19.23
C SER A 342 1.28 23.66 19.19
N GLY A 343 2.46 24.09 18.74
CA GLY A 343 3.67 23.27 18.68
C GLY A 343 3.69 22.29 17.51
N SER A 344 4.26 21.10 17.73
CA SER A 344 4.40 20.07 16.70
C SER A 344 3.04 19.54 16.25
N LYS A 345 2.84 19.48 14.93
CA LYS A 345 1.61 19.01 14.31
C LYS A 345 1.90 17.98 13.22
N LEU A 346 0.89 17.16 12.99
CA LEU A 346 0.84 16.15 11.94
C LEU A 346 -0.43 16.36 11.12
N GLY A 347 -0.35 16.07 9.83
CA GLY A 347 -1.47 16.08 8.89
C GLY A 347 -1.26 15.07 7.78
N SER A 348 -2.09 15.16 6.75
CA SER A 348 -1.96 14.35 5.54
C SER A 348 -2.24 15.21 4.32
N SER A 349 -1.39 15.10 3.31
CA SER A 349 -1.56 15.76 2.01
C SER A 349 -2.42 14.94 1.03
N ASP A 350 -2.96 13.79 1.44
CA ASP A 350 -3.83 12.95 0.60
C ASP A 350 -5.23 13.56 0.33
N ARG A 351 -5.49 14.77 0.83
CA ARG A 351 -6.76 15.50 0.72
C ARG A 351 -6.54 16.98 1.04
N TRP A 352 -7.62 17.76 1.04
CA TRP A 352 -7.62 19.10 1.63
C TRP A 352 -7.09 19.07 3.07
N MET A 353 -5.99 19.78 3.28
CA MET A 353 -5.27 19.85 4.54
C MET A 353 -5.41 21.25 5.11
N GLY A 354 -5.92 21.36 6.34
CA GLY A 354 -5.93 22.61 7.09
C GLY A 354 -4.51 23.09 7.32
N LEU A 355 -4.26 24.35 6.97
CA LEU A 355 -2.97 25.00 7.14
C LEU A 355 -2.84 25.65 8.52
N PRO A 356 -1.61 25.84 9.00
CA PRO A 356 -1.34 26.40 10.32
C PRO A 356 -1.89 27.82 10.42
N GLY A 357 -2.53 28.14 11.54
CA GLY A 357 -3.05 29.47 11.82
C GLY A 357 -2.12 30.29 12.70
N THR A 358 -2.63 31.42 13.17
CA THR A 358 -1.96 32.31 14.13
C THR A 358 -2.68 32.38 15.48
N GLY A 359 -3.87 31.82 15.58
CA GLY A 359 -4.58 31.61 16.84
C GLY A 359 -5.66 30.55 16.72
N TYR A 360 -6.33 30.24 17.83
CA TYR A 360 -7.51 29.37 17.80
C TYR A 360 -8.77 30.16 17.46
N ASP A 361 -9.67 29.55 16.70
CA ASP A 361 -11.08 29.95 16.68
C ASP A 361 -11.59 30.02 18.13
N VAL A 362 -12.14 31.18 18.50
CA VAL A 362 -12.58 31.46 19.87
C VAL A 362 -13.81 30.64 20.27
N ASP A 363 -14.64 30.23 19.31
CA ASP A 363 -15.88 29.52 19.57
C ASP A 363 -15.61 28.02 19.76
N THR A 364 -14.72 27.41 18.97
CA THR A 364 -14.34 26.00 19.13
C THR A 364 -13.17 25.78 20.08
N GLY A 365 -12.23 26.72 20.16
CA GLY A 365 -10.99 26.60 20.95
C GLY A 365 -10.05 25.47 20.50
N MET A 366 -10.31 24.85 19.34
CA MET A 366 -9.58 23.66 18.89
C MET A 366 -9.00 23.79 17.48
N ILE A 367 -9.65 24.57 16.61
CA ILE A 367 -9.22 24.76 15.23
C ILE A 367 -8.33 25.99 15.16
N GLU A 368 -7.14 25.84 14.58
CA GLU A 368 -6.29 26.98 14.27
C GLU A 368 -6.85 27.74 13.08
N ILE A 369 -6.90 29.06 13.19
CA ILE A 369 -7.32 29.98 12.14
C ILE A 369 -6.24 31.03 11.95
N LEU A 370 -6.14 31.55 10.73
CA LEU A 370 -5.37 32.75 10.47
C LEU A 370 -6.20 33.95 10.94
N LYS A 371 -5.81 34.53 12.08
CA LYS A 371 -6.55 35.64 12.70
C LYS A 371 -6.50 36.87 11.80
N LYS A 372 -7.63 37.57 11.69
CA LYS A 372 -7.78 38.78 10.88
C LYS A 372 -6.62 39.76 11.11
N ASP A 373 -6.32 40.06 12.37
CA ASP A 373 -5.32 41.06 12.76
C ASP A 373 -3.87 40.74 12.32
N ASP A 374 -3.57 39.49 11.95
CA ASP A 374 -2.22 39.07 11.59
C ASP A 374 -1.89 39.19 10.10
N PHE A 375 -2.89 39.37 9.23
CA PHE A 375 -2.67 39.47 7.78
C PHE A 375 -3.53 40.53 7.08
N TYR A 376 -4.70 40.84 7.62
CA TYR A 376 -5.67 41.71 6.97
C TYR A 376 -5.30 43.18 7.17
N ASP A 377 -5.09 43.92 6.08
CA ASP A 377 -4.81 45.36 6.07
C ASP A 377 -5.85 46.15 5.26
N GLY A 378 -7.11 45.75 5.40
CA GLY A 378 -8.28 46.36 4.74
C GLY A 378 -8.77 45.57 3.54
N SER A 379 -9.89 46.00 2.96
CA SER A 379 -10.57 45.25 1.90
C SER A 379 -9.76 45.23 0.60
N GLY A 380 -10.07 44.27 -0.27
CA GLY A 380 -9.47 44.12 -1.59
C GLY A 380 -8.96 42.72 -1.87
N CYS A 381 -8.30 42.56 -3.01
CA CYS A 381 -7.83 41.26 -3.48
C CYS A 381 -6.62 40.74 -2.69
N TYR A 382 -6.78 39.57 -2.06
CA TYR A 382 -5.70 38.80 -1.43
C TYR A 382 -5.40 37.55 -2.26
N THR A 383 -4.11 37.23 -2.42
CA THR A 383 -3.64 36.03 -3.11
C THR A 383 -3.03 35.06 -2.12
N PHE A 384 -3.49 33.82 -2.15
CA PHE A 384 -3.02 32.69 -1.37
C PHE A 384 -2.13 31.84 -2.27
N GLN A 385 -0.81 31.97 -2.09
CA GLN A 385 0.19 31.26 -2.87
C GLN A 385 0.62 29.99 -2.17
N VAL A 386 0.28 28.83 -2.73
CA VAL A 386 0.76 27.53 -2.26
C VAL A 386 2.03 27.19 -3.04
N ILE A 387 3.16 27.20 -2.35
CA ILE A 387 4.48 26.89 -2.89
C ILE A 387 4.82 25.46 -2.50
N VAL A 388 5.07 24.62 -3.48
CA VAL A 388 5.53 23.24 -3.30
C VAL A 388 6.95 23.12 -3.84
N VAL A 389 7.87 22.56 -3.04
CA VAL A 389 9.23 22.24 -3.49
C VAL A 389 9.41 20.73 -3.45
N ASN A 390 9.49 20.11 -4.62
CA ASN A 390 9.61 18.67 -4.79
C ASN A 390 11.05 18.18 -4.56
N GLN A 391 11.19 17.00 -3.97
CA GLN A 391 12.47 16.27 -3.95
C GLN A 391 12.77 15.67 -5.33
N TYR A 392 11.77 15.07 -5.96
CA TYR A 392 11.84 14.48 -7.29
C TYR A 392 11.04 15.32 -8.28
N TYR A 393 11.66 15.72 -9.38
CA TYR A 393 11.01 16.54 -10.41
C TYR A 393 11.60 16.25 -11.78
N ALA A 394 10.79 16.44 -12.82
CA ALA A 394 11.24 16.46 -14.20
C ALA A 394 11.36 17.90 -14.70
N GLY A 395 12.41 18.20 -15.47
CA GLY A 395 12.62 19.51 -16.06
C GLY A 395 13.48 20.44 -15.20
N ASP A 396 13.24 21.75 -15.32
CA ASP A 396 14.20 22.78 -14.89
C ASP A 396 13.96 23.31 -13.46
N SER A 397 12.81 23.04 -12.85
CA SER A 397 12.43 23.57 -11.53
C SER A 397 11.75 22.52 -10.67
N SER A 398 12.24 22.36 -9.44
CA SER A 398 11.58 21.57 -8.40
C SER A 398 10.39 22.29 -7.76
N THR A 399 10.24 23.59 -8.02
CA THR A 399 9.26 24.44 -7.34
C THR A 399 8.03 24.66 -8.20
N GLN A 400 6.86 24.34 -7.65
CA GLN A 400 5.55 24.68 -8.17
C GLN A 400 4.92 25.77 -7.31
N VAL A 401 4.29 26.75 -7.95
CA VAL A 401 3.57 27.84 -7.28
C VAL A 401 2.19 27.94 -7.87
N SER A 402 1.18 27.74 -7.03
CA SER A 402 -0.22 27.96 -7.41
C SER A 402 -0.79 29.11 -6.60
N SER A 403 -1.69 29.87 -7.20
CA SER A 403 -2.26 31.08 -6.61
C SER A 403 -3.77 31.03 -6.71
N SER A 404 -4.45 31.16 -5.58
CA SER A 404 -5.90 31.37 -5.50
C SER A 404 -6.14 32.76 -4.92
N ALA A 405 -7.08 33.53 -5.46
CA ALA A 405 -7.25 34.92 -5.07
C ALA A 405 -8.73 35.30 -4.89
N TRP A 406 -9.02 35.99 -3.79
CA TRP A 406 -10.37 36.46 -3.48
C TRP A 406 -10.34 37.91 -2.98
N ASP A 407 -11.38 38.65 -3.32
CA ASP A 407 -11.67 39.94 -2.71
C ASP A 407 -12.21 39.70 -1.30
N LEU A 408 -11.45 40.15 -0.30
CA LEU A 408 -11.82 39.98 1.10
C LEU A 408 -12.33 41.30 1.65
N ASP A 409 -13.55 41.30 2.17
CA ASP A 409 -14.05 42.31 3.10
C ASP A 409 -14.34 41.68 4.45
N LEU A 410 -13.35 41.68 5.35
CA LEU A 410 -13.49 41.12 6.69
C LEU A 410 -14.08 42.12 7.70
N GLU A 411 -14.59 43.27 7.24
CA GLU A 411 -15.36 44.20 8.08
C GLU A 411 -16.86 43.88 8.07
N ASN A 412 -17.33 43.13 7.07
CA ASN A 412 -18.74 42.78 6.91
C ASN A 412 -18.94 41.27 6.90
N THR A 413 -19.68 40.75 7.88
CA THR A 413 -19.93 39.31 8.03
C THR A 413 -20.87 38.73 6.98
N ASN A 414 -21.52 39.57 6.16
CA ASN A 414 -22.50 39.14 5.16
C ASN A 414 -21.97 39.22 3.72
N ASP A 415 -20.75 39.74 3.53
CA ASP A 415 -20.20 39.86 2.19
C ASP A 415 -19.65 38.51 1.71
N GLU A 416 -19.95 38.21 0.46
CA GLU A 416 -19.47 37.02 -0.23
C GLU A 416 -18.04 37.28 -0.71
N MET A 417 -17.14 36.32 -0.49
CA MET A 417 -15.77 36.38 -1.00
C MET A 417 -15.79 36.09 -2.50
N SER A 418 -15.74 37.11 -3.34
CA SER A 418 -15.69 36.93 -4.80
C SER A 418 -14.28 36.63 -5.27
N GLU A 419 -14.12 35.78 -6.28
CA GLU A 419 -12.83 35.55 -6.93
C GLU A 419 -12.24 36.87 -7.49
N CYS A 420 -10.94 37.05 -7.38
CA CYS A 420 -10.26 38.15 -8.07
C CYS A 420 -10.01 37.81 -9.55
N SER A 421 -10.45 38.70 -10.45
CA SER A 421 -10.17 38.63 -11.88
C SER A 421 -8.71 38.87 -12.28
#